data_AF-A0A6L8L332-F1
#
_entry.id   AF-A0A6L8L332-F1
#
_cell.length_a   1.000
_cell.length_b   1.000
_cell.length_c   1.000
_cell.angle_alpha   90.00
_cell.angle_beta   90.00
_cell.angle_gamma   90.00
#
_symmetry.space_group_name_H-M   'P 1'
#
loop_
_entity.id
_entity.type
_entity.pdbx_description
1 polymer ?
#
loop_
_entity_poly.entity_id
_entity_poly.type
_entity_poly.pdbx_seq_one_letter_code
_entity_poly.pdbx_strand_id
1 'polypeptide(L)'
;MSVLGTGIYPLSQAAKLLGTEPRALRRWLYGYARKYHGKHVRSLPLWTTQHEGQGLPGEVIGFRDLLEARMVLAFLQHGVNLKVIRATIEAASQQYGTDFPLTQRAFLTDGKRIFLDAVETATGEEKIIDVLKKQFVFSDIIKPSLYAGIEYGIDGATRWYPLEDKKTVVLDPGRQFGTPIITDSGIPTDTIYASYLAELRDTAMVARIFNLSPSMVDDAVEFEERLAA
;
A
#
# COMPACT_ATOMS: atom_id res chain seq x y z
N MET A 1 -10.85 -14.45 -11.29
CA MET A 1 -10.93 -14.52 -9.81
C MET A 1 -12.22 -13.83 -9.37
N SER A 2 -12.72 -14.13 -8.17
CA SER A 2 -13.89 -13.42 -7.61
C SER A 2 -13.49 -12.04 -7.09
N VAL A 3 -14.31 -11.01 -7.32
CA VAL A 3 -14.16 -9.66 -6.71
C VAL A 3 -14.41 -9.70 -5.20
N LEU A 4 -15.23 -10.65 -4.73
CA LEU A 4 -15.62 -10.70 -3.31
C LEU A 4 -14.43 -11.08 -2.44
N GLY A 5 -14.23 -10.32 -1.35
CA GLY A 5 -13.16 -10.56 -0.38
C GLY A 5 -11.77 -10.08 -0.81
N THR A 6 -11.65 -9.35 -1.92
CA THR A 6 -10.37 -8.74 -2.36
C THR A 6 -10.30 -7.24 -2.09
N GLY A 7 -11.40 -6.64 -1.62
CA GLY A 7 -11.51 -5.21 -1.33
C GLY A 7 -11.66 -4.35 -2.58
N ILE A 8 -12.28 -3.17 -2.44
CA ILE A 8 -12.58 -2.26 -3.54
C ILE A 8 -12.07 -0.88 -3.13
N TYR A 9 -10.95 -0.47 -3.72
CA TYR A 9 -10.33 0.81 -3.43
C TYR A 9 -10.29 1.66 -4.71
N PRO A 10 -11.19 2.65 -4.86
CA PRO A 10 -11.03 3.68 -5.87
C PRO A 10 -9.66 4.36 -5.71
N LEU A 11 -9.02 4.74 -6.83
CA LEU A 11 -7.68 5.34 -6.78
C LEU A 11 -7.55 6.55 -5.84
N SER A 12 -8.60 7.39 -5.74
CA SER A 12 -8.61 8.53 -4.83
C SER A 12 -8.52 8.10 -3.36
N GLN A 13 -9.27 7.07 -2.98
CA GLN A 13 -9.25 6.52 -1.63
C GLN A 13 -7.91 5.83 -1.35
N ALA A 14 -7.42 5.00 -2.28
CA ALA A 14 -6.12 4.36 -2.14
C ALA A 14 -5.00 5.39 -1.99
N ALA A 15 -5.03 6.47 -2.77
CA ALA A 15 -4.05 7.55 -2.66
C ALA A 15 -4.10 8.25 -1.30
N LYS A 16 -5.30 8.54 -0.76
CA LYS A 16 -5.49 9.07 0.60
C LYS A 16 -4.89 8.13 1.65
N LEU A 17 -5.21 6.83 1.59
CA LEU A 17 -4.70 5.81 2.52
C LEU A 17 -3.17 5.68 2.51
N LEU A 18 -2.56 5.91 1.36
CA LEU A 18 -1.10 5.84 1.18
C LEU A 18 -0.39 7.18 1.41
N GLY A 19 -1.11 8.29 1.58
CA GLY A 19 -0.50 9.63 1.66
C GLY A 19 0.21 10.03 0.37
N THR A 20 -0.42 9.79 -0.79
CA THR A 20 0.13 10.13 -2.10
C THR A 20 -0.93 10.75 -3.02
N GLU A 21 -0.51 11.18 -4.20
CA GLU A 21 -1.37 11.78 -5.22
C GLU A 21 -2.03 10.69 -6.10
N PRO A 22 -3.35 10.76 -6.38
CA PRO A 22 -4.03 9.80 -7.26
C PRO A 22 -3.36 9.67 -8.64
N ARG A 23 -2.81 10.77 -9.15
CA ARG A 23 -2.08 10.80 -10.42
C ARG A 23 -0.78 9.98 -10.38
N ALA A 24 -0.07 9.97 -9.25
CA ALA A 24 1.13 9.16 -9.08
C ALA A 24 0.77 7.68 -9.09
N LEU A 25 -0.23 7.31 -8.28
CA LEU A 25 -0.73 5.93 -8.19
C LEU A 25 -1.24 5.42 -9.54
N ARG A 26 -2.01 6.24 -10.28
CA ARG A 26 -2.46 5.91 -11.64
C ARG A 26 -1.31 5.57 -12.59
N ARG A 27 -0.23 6.35 -12.56
CA ARG A 27 0.94 6.11 -13.43
C ARG A 27 1.65 4.79 -13.13
N TRP A 28 1.59 4.34 -11.89
CA TRP A 28 2.17 3.05 -11.47
C TRP A 28 1.27 1.89 -11.85
N LEU A 29 -0.04 2.01 -11.62
CA LEU A 29 -0.98 0.89 -11.73
C LEU A 29 -1.64 0.73 -13.11
N TYR A 30 -1.70 1.81 -13.90
CA TYR A 30 -2.30 1.79 -15.25
C TYR A 30 -1.33 2.26 -16.34
N GLY A 31 -0.12 2.67 -15.96
CA GLY A 31 0.88 3.20 -16.87
C GLY A 31 0.54 4.60 -17.39
N TYR A 32 1.33 5.09 -18.34
CA TYR A 32 1.12 6.40 -18.97
C TYR A 32 1.91 6.52 -20.28
N ALA A 33 1.50 7.45 -21.16
CA ALA A 33 2.26 7.83 -22.34
C ALA A 33 3.02 9.15 -22.09
N ARG A 34 4.25 9.24 -22.59
CA ARG A 34 5.05 10.47 -22.59
C ARG A 34 5.75 10.67 -23.92
N LYS A 35 6.06 11.92 -24.27
CA LYS A 35 6.99 12.22 -25.37
C LYS A 35 8.42 12.20 -24.84
N TYR A 36 9.32 11.49 -25.52
CA TYR A 36 10.74 11.43 -25.23
C TYR A 36 11.51 11.47 -26.55
N HIS A 37 12.38 12.48 -26.72
CA HIS A 37 13.12 12.71 -27.97
C HIS A 37 12.23 12.66 -29.24
N GLY A 38 11.08 13.35 -29.18
CA GLY A 38 10.11 13.39 -30.29
C GLY A 38 9.30 12.10 -30.51
N LYS A 39 9.62 11.01 -29.81
CA LYS A 39 8.89 9.73 -29.89
C LYS A 39 7.89 9.58 -28.75
N HIS A 40 6.73 9.00 -29.05
CA HIS A 40 5.79 8.57 -28.02
C HIS A 40 6.30 7.29 -27.37
N VAL A 41 6.58 7.36 -26.07
CA VAL A 41 7.01 6.23 -25.25
C VAL A 41 5.89 5.92 -24.25
N ARG A 42 5.43 4.67 -24.24
CA ARG A 42 4.47 4.18 -23.26
C ARG A 42 5.23 3.53 -22.10
N SER A 43 4.93 3.97 -20.88
CA SER A 43 5.27 3.27 -19.66
C SER A 43 4.13 2.32 -19.34
N LEU A 44 4.43 1.03 -19.25
CA LEU A 44 3.48 0.01 -18.79
C LEU A 44 3.21 0.15 -17.28
N PRO A 45 2.13 -0.42 -16.75
CA PRO A 45 1.94 -0.53 -15.30
C PRO A 45 3.06 -1.36 -14.66
N LEU A 46 3.27 -1.22 -13.35
CA LEU A 46 4.28 -1.98 -12.60
C LEU A 46 3.89 -3.45 -12.44
N TRP A 47 2.59 -3.75 -12.33
CA TRP A 47 2.01 -5.09 -12.30
C TRP A 47 0.57 -5.05 -12.84
N THR A 48 -0.03 -6.23 -13.05
CA THR A 48 -1.46 -6.40 -13.37
C THR A 48 -2.29 -6.34 -12.09
N THR A 49 -3.20 -5.39 -12.00
CA THR A 49 -4.00 -5.16 -10.78
C THR A 49 -5.00 -6.28 -10.53
N GLN A 50 -5.42 -6.50 -9.27
CA GLN A 50 -6.36 -7.59 -8.91
C GLN A 50 -7.70 -7.50 -9.67
N HIS A 51 -8.13 -6.28 -10.02
CA HIS A 51 -9.41 -6.02 -10.69
C HIS A 51 -9.28 -5.79 -12.20
N GLU A 52 -8.10 -6.00 -12.78
CA GLU A 52 -7.89 -5.84 -14.22
C GLU A 52 -8.83 -6.79 -14.99
N GLY A 53 -9.52 -6.25 -16.00
CA GLY A 53 -10.44 -7.02 -16.84
C GLY A 53 -11.77 -7.43 -16.18
N GLN A 54 -12.05 -7.02 -14.94
CA GLN A 54 -13.27 -7.43 -14.23
C GLN A 54 -14.49 -6.53 -14.51
N GLY A 55 -14.36 -5.51 -15.37
CA GLY A 55 -15.48 -4.66 -15.80
C GLY A 55 -16.03 -3.73 -14.70
N LEU A 56 -15.28 -3.50 -13.63
CA LEU A 56 -15.68 -2.57 -12.58
C LEU A 56 -15.70 -1.12 -13.11
N PRO A 57 -16.64 -0.28 -12.67
CA PRO A 57 -16.69 1.11 -13.06
C PRO A 57 -15.51 1.89 -12.46
N GLY A 58 -14.79 2.63 -13.30
CA GLY A 58 -13.70 3.49 -12.88
C GLY A 58 -12.38 2.76 -12.64
N GLU A 59 -11.41 3.48 -12.07
CA GLU A 59 -10.11 2.94 -11.71
C GLU A 59 -10.11 2.51 -10.24
N VAL A 60 -10.21 1.19 -10.05
CA VAL A 60 -10.35 0.53 -8.76
C VAL A 60 -9.28 -0.55 -8.65
N ILE A 61 -8.70 -0.66 -7.46
CA ILE A 61 -7.64 -1.60 -7.14
C ILE A 61 -8.04 -2.47 -5.95
N GLY A 62 -7.41 -3.62 -5.79
CA GLY A 62 -7.64 -4.53 -4.67
C GLY A 62 -6.74 -4.24 -3.47
N PHE A 63 -6.94 -4.99 -2.39
CA PHE A 63 -6.18 -4.85 -1.16
C PHE A 63 -4.69 -5.17 -1.32
N ARG A 64 -4.35 -6.16 -2.13
CA ARG A 64 -2.93 -6.50 -2.40
C ARG A 64 -2.28 -5.42 -3.25
N ASP A 65 -3.00 -4.84 -4.21
CA ASP A 65 -2.51 -3.69 -4.97
C ASP A 65 -2.20 -2.51 -4.05
N LEU A 66 -3.07 -2.24 -3.07
CA LEU A 66 -2.86 -1.18 -2.07
C LEU A 66 -1.58 -1.39 -1.26
N LEU A 67 -1.36 -2.61 -0.75
CA LEU A 67 -0.15 -2.94 0.00
C LEU A 67 1.10 -2.94 -0.87
N GLU A 68 1.02 -3.44 -2.10
CA GLU A 68 2.14 -3.43 -3.04
C GLU A 68 2.54 -1.99 -3.40
N ALA A 69 1.55 -1.12 -3.62
CA ALA A 69 1.77 0.31 -3.86
C ALA A 69 2.37 1.04 -2.64
N ARG A 70 2.01 0.63 -1.40
CA ARG A 70 2.67 1.12 -0.18
C ARG A 70 4.17 0.82 -0.18
N MET A 71 4.56 -0.38 -0.63
CA MET A 71 5.97 -0.75 -0.76
C MET A 71 6.68 0.11 -1.81
N VAL A 72 6.07 0.28 -3.00
CA VAL A 72 6.59 1.16 -4.06
C VAL A 72 6.81 2.59 -3.56
N LEU A 73 5.84 3.13 -2.81
CA LEU A 73 5.96 4.47 -2.23
C LEU A 73 7.17 4.56 -1.28
N ALA A 74 7.39 3.56 -0.43
CA ALA A 74 8.55 3.54 0.47
C ALA A 74 9.89 3.51 -0.29
N PHE A 75 9.99 2.73 -1.38
CA PHE A 75 11.16 2.75 -2.26
C PHE A 75 11.40 4.15 -2.87
N LEU A 76 10.33 4.79 -3.36
CA LEU A 76 10.42 6.12 -3.97
C LEU A 76 10.85 7.20 -2.96
N GLN A 77 10.33 7.15 -1.74
CA GLN A 77 10.68 8.09 -0.66
C GLN A 77 12.16 8.03 -0.28
N HIS A 78 12.82 6.89 -0.50
CA HIS A 78 14.26 6.72 -0.30
C HIS A 78 15.09 6.92 -1.59
N GLY A 79 14.49 7.51 -2.63
CA GLY A 79 15.19 7.90 -3.84
C GLY A 79 15.41 6.78 -4.87
N VAL A 80 14.79 5.61 -4.69
CA VAL A 80 14.86 4.55 -5.68
C VAL A 80 13.97 4.92 -6.88
N ASN A 81 14.54 4.90 -8.08
CA ASN A 81 13.78 5.25 -9.28
C ASN A 81 12.85 4.10 -9.74
N LEU A 82 11.79 4.46 -10.47
CA LEU A 82 10.80 3.49 -10.96
C LEU A 82 11.36 2.39 -11.89
N LYS A 83 12.50 2.61 -12.54
CA LYS A 83 13.13 1.58 -13.40
C LYS A 83 13.69 0.44 -12.55
N VAL A 84 14.37 0.78 -11.45
CA VAL A 84 14.86 -0.20 -10.48
C VAL A 84 13.71 -0.91 -9.77
N ILE A 85 12.68 -0.16 -9.34
CA ILE A 85 11.50 -0.74 -8.69
C ILE A 85 10.82 -1.76 -9.63
N ARG A 86 10.64 -1.42 -10.91
CA ARG A 86 10.11 -2.35 -11.91
C ARG A 86 10.95 -3.61 -12.03
N ALA A 87 12.26 -3.47 -12.21
CA ALA A 87 13.16 -4.63 -12.31
C ALA A 87 13.11 -5.51 -11.04
N THR A 88 12.94 -4.89 -9.86
CA THR A 88 12.80 -5.59 -8.59
C THR A 88 11.50 -6.40 -8.54
N ILE A 89 10.38 -5.79 -8.94
CA ILE A 89 9.07 -6.46 -9.01
C ILE A 89 9.15 -7.62 -10.01
N GLU A 90 9.69 -7.40 -11.21
CA GLU A 90 9.81 -8.44 -12.24
C GLU A 90 10.65 -9.63 -11.75
N ALA A 91 11.81 -9.38 -11.14
CA ALA A 91 12.66 -10.43 -10.60
C ALA A 91 12.00 -11.17 -9.42
N ALA A 92 11.36 -10.44 -8.50
CA ALA A 92 10.69 -11.03 -7.35
C ALA A 92 9.44 -11.84 -7.75
N SER A 93 8.67 -11.36 -8.72
CA SER A 93 7.53 -12.08 -9.29
C SER A 93 7.96 -13.40 -9.94
N GLN A 94 9.08 -13.40 -10.66
CA GLN A 94 9.65 -14.62 -11.25
C GLN A 94 10.11 -15.61 -10.16
N GLN A 95 10.73 -15.11 -9.08
CA GLN A 95 11.23 -15.95 -8.01
C GLN A 95 10.12 -16.58 -7.16
N TYR A 96 9.05 -15.83 -6.87
CA TYR A 96 7.97 -16.30 -5.98
C TYR A 96 6.74 -16.84 -6.72
N GLY A 97 6.64 -16.64 -8.04
CA GLY A 97 5.47 -17.02 -8.81
C GLY A 97 4.21 -16.25 -8.40
N THR A 98 4.32 -14.97 -8.09
CA THR A 98 3.20 -14.13 -7.66
C THR A 98 3.25 -12.73 -8.27
N ASP A 99 2.08 -12.15 -8.52
CA ASP A 99 1.94 -10.79 -9.04
C ASP A 99 2.15 -9.70 -7.96
N PHE A 100 2.17 -10.09 -6.68
CA PHE A 100 2.34 -9.19 -5.52
C PHE A 100 3.57 -9.58 -4.69
N PRO A 101 4.79 -9.51 -5.25
CA PRO A 101 5.97 -10.08 -4.62
C PRO A 101 6.56 -9.23 -3.48
N LEU A 102 6.42 -7.91 -3.49
CA LEU A 102 7.02 -7.02 -2.48
C LEU A 102 6.36 -7.21 -1.11
N THR A 103 5.07 -7.53 -1.10
CA THR A 103 4.32 -7.76 0.13
C THR A 103 4.48 -9.16 0.71
N GLN A 104 5.17 -10.08 0.02
CA GLN A 104 5.46 -11.42 0.53
C GLN A 104 6.37 -11.38 1.74
N ARG A 105 6.12 -12.25 2.73
CA ARG A 105 7.01 -12.42 3.88
C ARG A 105 8.42 -12.84 3.48
N ALA A 106 8.54 -13.64 2.42
CA ALA A 106 9.84 -14.05 1.88
C ALA A 106 10.70 -12.82 1.56
N PHE A 107 10.12 -11.77 0.95
CA PHE A 107 10.82 -10.57 0.52
C PHE A 107 11.58 -9.83 1.64
N LEU A 108 11.18 -10.00 2.91
CA LEU A 108 11.95 -9.49 4.06
C LEU A 108 13.35 -10.14 4.17
N THR A 109 13.48 -11.39 3.75
CA THR A 109 14.68 -12.21 3.93
C THR A 109 15.59 -12.18 2.71
N ASP A 110 15.04 -12.35 1.51
CA ASP A 110 15.76 -12.48 0.25
C ASP A 110 15.58 -11.27 -0.69
N GLY A 111 14.60 -10.39 -0.42
CA GLY A 111 14.34 -9.21 -1.23
C GLY A 111 15.54 -8.26 -1.34
N LYS A 112 16.45 -8.28 -0.36
CA LYS A 112 17.71 -7.52 -0.43
C LYS A 112 18.55 -7.95 -1.64
N ARG A 113 18.69 -9.26 -1.84
CA ARG A 113 19.47 -9.80 -2.97
C ARG A 113 18.78 -9.47 -4.29
N ILE A 114 17.48 -9.71 -4.37
CA ILE A 114 16.67 -9.43 -5.57
C ILE A 114 16.78 -7.96 -5.97
N PHE A 115 16.71 -7.05 -5.00
CA PHE A 115 16.86 -5.63 -5.25
C PHE A 115 18.24 -5.26 -5.79
N LEU A 116 19.32 -5.83 -5.26
CA LEU A 116 20.67 -5.55 -5.75
C LEU A 116 20.85 -6.03 -7.19
N ASP A 117 20.43 -7.26 -7.48
CA ASP A 117 20.47 -7.84 -8.83
C ASP A 117 19.64 -6.98 -9.82
N ALA A 118 18.49 -6.48 -9.37
CA ALA A 118 17.64 -5.57 -10.14
C ALA A 118 18.30 -4.19 -10.38
N VAL A 119 19.03 -3.65 -9.41
CA VAL A 119 19.77 -2.40 -9.60
C VAL A 119 20.89 -2.57 -10.63
N GLU A 120 21.66 -3.65 -10.53
CA GLU A 120 22.73 -3.96 -11.49
C GLU A 120 22.16 -4.05 -12.91
N THR A 121 21.09 -4.82 -13.09
CA THR A 121 20.40 -5.00 -14.37
C THR A 121 19.84 -3.67 -14.90
N ALA A 122 19.25 -2.84 -14.03
CA ALA A 122 18.60 -1.60 -14.45
C ALA A 122 19.55 -0.44 -14.70
N THR A 123 20.71 -0.38 -14.03
CA THR A 123 21.65 0.74 -14.11
C THR A 123 22.92 0.44 -14.89
N GLY A 124 23.31 -0.83 -15.01
CA GLY A 124 24.58 -1.23 -15.62
C GLY A 124 25.82 -0.79 -14.82
N GLU A 125 25.65 -0.39 -13.56
CA GLU A 125 26.73 0.09 -12.69
C GLU A 125 27.25 -1.03 -11.78
N GLU A 126 28.35 -1.68 -12.16
CA GLU A 126 29.07 -2.72 -11.37
C GLU A 126 30.07 -2.15 -10.34
N LYS A 127 29.86 -0.93 -9.81
CA LYS A 127 30.82 -0.36 -8.85
C LYS A 127 30.52 -0.83 -7.43
N ILE A 128 31.48 -1.51 -6.80
CA ILE A 128 31.42 -2.03 -5.42
C ILE A 128 30.97 -0.96 -4.39
N ILE A 129 31.42 0.30 -4.56
CA ILE A 129 31.06 1.43 -3.69
C ILE A 129 29.56 1.79 -3.82
N ASP A 130 29.03 1.75 -5.04
CA ASP A 130 27.60 2.00 -5.27
C ASP A 130 26.75 0.85 -4.75
N VAL A 131 27.21 -0.40 -4.87
CA VAL A 131 26.54 -1.58 -4.30
C VAL A 131 26.40 -1.45 -2.78
N LEU A 132 27.46 -1.09 -2.05
CA LEU A 132 27.37 -0.88 -0.60
C LEU A 132 26.38 0.24 -0.23
N LYS A 133 26.43 1.38 -0.93
CA LYS A 133 25.48 2.48 -0.72
C LYS A 133 24.03 2.04 -0.99
N LYS A 134 23.82 1.27 -2.06
CA LYS A 134 22.51 0.69 -2.44
C LYS A 134 22.04 -0.37 -1.44
N GLN A 135 22.95 -1.11 -0.81
CA GLN A 135 22.64 -2.04 0.29
C GLN A 135 22.13 -1.32 1.54
N PHE A 136 22.76 -0.20 1.94
CA PHE A 136 22.27 0.62 3.04
C PHE A 136 20.87 1.16 2.75
N VAL A 137 20.65 1.67 1.53
CA VAL A 137 19.34 2.15 1.07
C VAL A 137 18.25 1.07 1.19
N PHE A 138 18.53 -0.19 0.81
CA PHE A 138 17.53 -1.25 0.96
C PHE A 138 17.15 -1.51 2.42
N SER A 139 18.15 -1.61 3.30
CA SER A 139 17.90 -1.83 4.74
C SER A 139 17.18 -0.66 5.41
N ASP A 140 17.36 0.56 4.89
CA ASP A 140 16.62 1.74 5.35
C ASP A 140 15.16 1.77 4.84
N ILE A 141 14.92 1.23 3.64
CA ILE A 141 13.59 1.13 3.04
C ILE A 141 12.78 0.02 3.68
N ILE A 142 13.29 -1.21 3.63
CA ILE A 142 12.60 -2.42 4.05
C ILE A 142 12.80 -2.60 5.54
N LYS A 143 12.03 -1.80 6.29
CA LYS A 143 11.95 -1.87 7.75
C LYS A 143 10.80 -2.79 8.16
N PRO A 144 10.91 -3.47 9.32
CA PRO A 144 9.81 -4.23 9.91
C PRO A 144 8.50 -3.43 9.99
N SER A 145 8.57 -2.11 10.15
CA SER A 145 7.41 -1.20 10.18
C SER A 145 6.58 -1.19 8.89
N LEU A 146 7.16 -1.48 7.71
CA LEU A 146 6.39 -1.59 6.47
C LEU A 146 5.48 -2.82 6.45
N TYR A 147 5.90 -3.88 7.13
CA TYR A 147 5.19 -5.15 7.26
C TYR A 147 4.40 -5.25 8.56
N ALA A 148 4.66 -4.33 9.50
CA ALA A 148 3.97 -4.26 10.78
C ALA A 148 2.46 -4.13 10.57
N GLY A 149 1.72 -4.88 11.36
CA GLY A 149 0.27 -4.95 11.27
C GLY A 149 -0.28 -5.73 10.07
N ILE A 150 0.55 -6.24 9.15
CA ILE A 150 0.04 -7.09 8.06
C ILE A 150 -0.16 -8.52 8.57
N GLU A 151 -1.39 -9.01 8.52
CA GLU A 151 -1.71 -10.42 8.75
C GLU A 151 -1.71 -11.18 7.42
N TYR A 152 -1.19 -12.42 7.47
CA TYR A 152 -0.97 -13.26 6.30
C TYR A 152 -1.74 -14.56 6.44
N GLY A 153 -2.46 -14.93 5.38
CA GLY A 153 -3.04 -16.25 5.19
C GLY A 153 -2.16 -17.13 4.30
N ILE A 154 -2.76 -18.21 3.78
CA ILE A 154 -2.08 -19.17 2.89
C ILE A 154 -1.62 -18.49 1.59
N ASP A 155 -2.49 -17.66 1.01
CA ASP A 155 -2.25 -17.09 -0.32
C ASP A 155 -1.54 -15.73 -0.29
N GLY A 156 -1.22 -15.17 0.89
CA GLY A 156 -0.63 -13.84 1.04
C GLY A 156 -1.34 -12.96 2.08
N ALA A 157 -1.17 -11.64 1.98
CA ALA A 157 -1.75 -10.68 2.93
C ALA A 157 -3.29 -10.74 2.94
N THR A 158 -3.87 -10.77 4.14
CA THR A 158 -5.32 -10.87 4.37
C THR A 158 -5.91 -9.67 5.09
N ARG A 159 -5.16 -9.02 5.99
CA ARG A 159 -5.59 -7.83 6.73
C ARG A 159 -4.42 -6.93 7.05
N TRP A 160 -4.68 -5.66 7.31
CA TRP A 160 -3.65 -4.72 7.72
C TRP A 160 -4.13 -3.77 8.82
N TYR A 161 -3.39 -3.72 9.93
CA TYR A 161 -3.54 -2.75 11.01
C TYR A 161 -2.58 -1.56 10.77
N PRO A 162 -3.08 -0.37 10.41
CA PRO A 162 -2.25 0.75 9.97
C PRO A 162 -1.70 1.62 11.11
N LEU A 163 -2.07 1.32 12.36
CA LEU A 163 -1.56 1.95 13.56
C LEU A 163 -0.50 1.05 14.19
N GLU A 164 0.66 1.62 14.50
CA GLU A 164 1.75 0.86 15.13
C GLU A 164 1.33 0.43 16.54
N ASP A 165 1.61 -0.82 16.90
CA ASP A 165 1.29 -1.44 18.19
C ASP A 165 -0.19 -1.41 18.63
N LYS A 166 -1.11 -0.97 17.77
CA LYS A 166 -2.55 -0.90 18.04
C LYS A 166 -3.33 -1.71 17.01
N LYS A 167 -4.22 -2.58 17.48
CA LYS A 167 -5.16 -3.34 16.62
C LYS A 167 -6.54 -2.71 16.53
N THR A 168 -6.67 -1.43 16.85
CA THR A 168 -7.96 -0.74 16.92
C THR A 168 -8.57 -0.47 15.55
N VAL A 169 -7.76 -0.10 14.57
CA VAL A 169 -8.17 0.15 13.18
C VAL A 169 -7.64 -0.97 12.30
N VAL A 170 -8.48 -1.50 11.40
CA VAL A 170 -8.09 -2.54 10.44
C VAL A 170 -8.65 -2.26 9.06
N LEU A 171 -7.87 -2.59 8.04
CA LEU A 171 -8.33 -2.76 6.66
C LEU A 171 -8.44 -4.25 6.39
N ASP A 172 -9.67 -4.74 6.25
CA ASP A 172 -9.99 -6.14 5.97
C ASP A 172 -10.83 -6.20 4.68
N PRO A 173 -10.29 -6.69 3.54
CA PRO A 173 -11.02 -6.75 2.27
C PRO A 173 -12.30 -7.60 2.31
N GLY A 174 -12.46 -8.48 3.30
CA GLY A 174 -13.68 -9.25 3.54
C GLY A 174 -14.77 -8.50 4.30
N ARG A 175 -14.47 -7.33 4.88
CA ARG A 175 -15.39 -6.51 5.69
C ARG A 175 -15.47 -5.10 5.12
N GLN A 176 -16.68 -4.56 4.96
CA GLN A 176 -16.89 -3.20 4.43
C GLN A 176 -16.06 -2.93 3.14
N PHE A 177 -15.86 -3.95 2.31
CA PHE A 177 -15.04 -3.87 1.09
C PHE A 177 -13.60 -3.36 1.30
N GLY A 178 -13.05 -3.50 2.51
CA GLY A 178 -11.69 -3.09 2.84
C GLY A 178 -11.53 -1.66 3.34
N THR A 179 -12.61 -0.90 3.49
CA THR A 179 -12.50 0.42 4.12
C THR A 179 -11.96 0.30 5.55
N PRO A 180 -11.23 1.31 6.06
CA PRO A 180 -10.74 1.28 7.43
C PRO A 180 -11.90 1.28 8.42
N ILE A 181 -11.88 0.34 9.35
CA ILE A 181 -12.91 0.12 10.35
C ILE A 181 -12.30 -0.03 11.73
N ILE A 182 -13.08 0.26 12.77
CA ILE A 182 -12.79 -0.23 14.11
C ILE A 182 -12.88 -1.76 14.11
N THR A 183 -11.83 -2.44 14.54
CA THR A 183 -11.68 -3.90 14.44
C THR A 183 -12.85 -4.66 15.04
N ASP A 184 -13.23 -4.31 16.28
CA ASP A 184 -14.21 -5.07 17.05
C ASP A 184 -15.66 -4.75 16.65
N SER A 185 -15.97 -3.48 16.37
CA SER A 185 -17.34 -3.05 16.05
C SER A 185 -17.65 -3.08 14.54
N GLY A 186 -16.64 -3.03 13.68
CA GLY A 186 -16.81 -2.94 12.23
C GLY A 186 -17.31 -1.59 11.73
N ILE A 187 -17.32 -0.57 12.60
CA ILE A 187 -17.76 0.78 12.24
C ILE A 187 -16.64 1.48 11.45
N PRO A 188 -16.92 2.07 10.28
CA PRO A 188 -15.93 2.83 9.51
C PRO A 188 -15.33 3.99 10.28
N THR A 189 -14.02 4.20 10.15
CA THR A 189 -13.31 5.29 10.85
C THR A 189 -13.76 6.67 10.39
N ASP A 190 -14.11 6.83 9.11
CA ASP A 190 -14.65 8.06 8.55
C ASP A 190 -16.00 8.45 9.18
N THR A 191 -16.81 7.46 9.54
CA THR A 191 -18.10 7.63 10.24
C THR A 191 -17.87 8.12 11.67
N ILE A 192 -16.90 7.53 12.37
CA ILE A 192 -16.51 7.97 13.72
C ILE A 192 -15.98 9.41 13.67
N TYR A 193 -15.10 9.71 12.73
CA TYR A 193 -14.51 11.03 12.57
C TYR A 193 -15.55 12.10 12.19
N ALA A 194 -16.48 11.79 11.27
CA ALA A 194 -17.57 12.67 10.92
C ALA A 194 -18.47 12.98 12.14
N SER A 195 -18.79 11.97 12.95
CA SER A 195 -19.53 12.17 14.20
C SER A 195 -18.75 13.01 15.21
N TYR A 196 -17.45 12.79 15.35
CA TYR A 196 -16.60 13.60 16.22
C TYR A 196 -16.61 15.08 15.83
N LEU A 197 -16.56 15.39 14.53
CA LEU A 197 -16.69 16.78 14.07
C LEU A 197 -18.08 17.36 14.34
N ALA A 198 -19.15 16.56 14.18
CA ALA A 198 -20.53 16.98 14.43
C ALA A 198 -20.82 17.24 15.91
N GLU A 199 -20.26 16.42 16.80
CA GLU A 199 -20.39 16.51 18.25
C GLU A 199 -19.37 17.47 18.88
N LEU A 200 -18.96 18.53 18.14
CA LEU A 200 -18.04 19.56 18.61
C LEU A 200 -16.70 19.01 19.17
N ARG A 201 -16.21 17.92 18.59
CA ARG A 201 -14.98 17.23 19.00
C ARG A 201 -15.04 16.62 20.40
N ASP A 202 -16.22 16.14 20.82
CA ASP A 202 -16.40 15.42 22.07
C ASP A 202 -16.24 13.89 21.88
N THR A 203 -15.06 13.38 22.20
CA THR A 203 -14.76 11.93 22.18
C THR A 203 -15.73 11.13 23.06
N ALA A 204 -16.08 11.63 24.25
CA ALA A 204 -16.92 10.90 25.20
C ALA A 204 -18.37 10.77 24.70
N MET A 205 -18.88 11.80 24.03
CA MET A 205 -20.19 11.77 23.38
C MET A 205 -20.21 10.74 22.24
N VAL A 206 -19.22 10.78 21.34
CA VAL A 206 -19.12 9.82 20.23
C VAL A 206 -18.99 8.38 20.73
N ALA A 207 -18.16 8.16 21.76
CA ALA A 207 -18.00 6.86 22.38
C ALA A 207 -19.34 6.30 22.89
N ARG A 208 -20.18 7.15 23.50
CA ARG A 208 -21.53 6.76 23.92
C ARG A 208 -22.48 6.45 22.76
N ILE A 209 -22.44 7.25 21.69
CA ILE A 209 -23.30 7.06 20.50
C ILE A 209 -23.05 5.70 19.86
N PHE A 210 -21.78 5.36 19.66
CA PHE A 210 -21.38 4.14 18.97
C PHE A 210 -21.11 2.94 19.89
N ASN A 211 -21.30 3.11 21.20
CA ASN A 211 -20.97 2.11 22.23
C ASN A 211 -19.51 1.61 22.10
N LEU A 212 -18.58 2.55 21.99
CA LEU A 212 -17.14 2.31 21.89
C LEU A 212 -16.42 2.79 23.15
N SER A 213 -15.18 2.35 23.35
CA SER A 213 -14.31 3.00 24.33
C SER A 213 -13.81 4.36 23.80
N PRO A 214 -13.55 5.36 24.66
CA PRO A 214 -12.96 6.62 24.23
C PRO A 214 -11.64 6.43 23.47
N SER A 215 -10.79 5.49 23.90
CA SER A 215 -9.54 5.15 23.20
C SER A 215 -9.77 4.67 21.76
N MET A 216 -10.85 3.94 21.49
CA MET A 216 -11.18 3.52 20.13
C MET A 216 -11.57 4.69 19.23
N VAL A 217 -12.28 5.67 19.80
CA VAL A 217 -12.65 6.90 19.09
C VAL A 217 -11.40 7.73 18.81
N ASP A 218 -10.54 7.93 19.82
CA ASP A 218 -9.29 8.68 19.67
C ASP A 218 -8.39 8.06 18.59
N ASP A 219 -8.22 6.74 18.59
CA ASP A 219 -7.44 6.03 17.56
C ASP A 219 -8.00 6.21 16.15
N ALA A 220 -9.34 6.20 15.99
CA ALA A 220 -9.97 6.44 14.69
C ALA A 220 -9.84 7.90 14.25
N VAL A 221 -9.96 8.85 15.18
CA VAL A 221 -9.76 10.28 14.91
C VAL A 221 -8.31 10.54 14.49
N GLU A 222 -7.33 10.04 15.26
CA GLU A 222 -5.90 10.15 14.94
C GLU A 222 -5.61 9.58 13.55
N PHE A 223 -6.19 8.41 13.23
CA PHE A 223 -6.05 7.80 11.93
C PHE A 223 -6.60 8.69 10.79
N GLU A 224 -7.82 9.22 10.92
CA GLU A 224 -8.43 10.07 9.88
C GLU A 224 -7.77 11.45 9.75
N GLU A 225 -7.31 12.05 10.84
CA GLU A 225 -6.55 13.31 10.81
C GLU A 225 -5.23 13.11 10.06
N ARG A 226 -4.53 11.99 10.28
CA ARG A 226 -3.33 11.62 9.51
C ARG A 226 -3.62 11.45 8.02
N LEU A 227 -4.80 10.97 7.66
CA LEU A 227 -5.22 10.84 6.25
C LEU A 227 -5.56 12.18 5.59
N ALA A 228 -5.78 13.24 6.36
CA ALA A 228 -6.15 14.57 5.89
C ALA A 228 -4.97 15.57 5.85
N ALA A 229 -3.87 15.25 6.52
CA ALA A 229 -2.63 16.03 6.58
C ALA A 229 -1.80 15.90 5.29
#